data_AF-A0AAD8IIY1-F1
#
_entry.id   AF-A0AAD8IIY1-F1
#
_cell.length_a   1.000
_cell.length_b   1.000
_cell.length_c   1.000
_cell.angle_alpha   90.00
_cell.angle_beta   90.00
_cell.angle_gamma   90.00
#
_symmetry.space_group_name_H-M   'P 1'
#
loop_
_entity.id
_entity.type
_entity.pdbx_description
1 polymer ?
#
loop_
_entity_poly.entity_id
_entity_poly.type
_entity_poly.pdbx_seq_one_letter_code
_entity_poly.pdbx_strand_id
1 'polypeptide(L)'
;MEAPSQSKSVVPQEALLFKNRLQEYAQKAGIPLPIYHTTIEGTPHAPMFRSAVIINGATYTSPNVFSHRKSSEMDAARIALLTLQLQIDEENCSLELEVIAWNSDCL
;
A
#
# COMPACT_ATOMS: atom_id res chain seq x y z
N MET A 1 -27.13 -34.36 -15.49
CA MET A 1 -27.15 -34.23 -14.02
C MET A 1 -25.92 -33.45 -13.63
N GLU A 2 -26.16 -32.32 -12.98
CA GLU A 2 -25.31 -31.14 -12.84
C GLU A 2 -23.96 -31.42 -12.14
N ALA A 3 -22.89 -30.81 -12.63
CA ALA A 3 -21.57 -30.80 -12.00
C ALA A 3 -21.54 -29.79 -10.83
N PRO A 4 -20.75 -30.01 -9.77
CA PRO A 4 -20.82 -29.22 -8.55
C PRO A 4 -20.24 -27.81 -8.76
N SER A 5 -21.07 -26.82 -8.46
CA SER A 5 -20.71 -25.40 -8.34
C SER A 5 -19.76 -25.18 -7.16
N GLN A 6 -18.45 -25.23 -7.40
CA GLN A 6 -17.45 -24.70 -6.48
C GLN A 6 -17.11 -23.26 -6.87
N SER A 7 -17.75 -22.30 -6.22
CA SER A 7 -17.34 -20.90 -6.23
C SER A 7 -16.00 -20.75 -5.51
N LYS A 8 -14.88 -20.98 -6.21
CA LYS A 8 -13.58 -20.48 -5.77
C LYS A 8 -13.66 -18.96 -5.81
N SER A 9 -13.68 -18.34 -4.64
CA SER A 9 -13.43 -16.91 -4.50
C SER A 9 -12.00 -16.66 -4.97
N VAL A 10 -11.83 -16.37 -6.26
CA VAL A 10 -10.58 -15.87 -6.81
C VAL A 10 -10.37 -14.50 -6.17
N VAL A 11 -9.65 -14.47 -5.05
CA VAL A 11 -9.09 -13.23 -4.53
C VAL A 11 -8.18 -12.71 -5.65
N PRO A 12 -8.34 -11.47 -6.13
CA PRO A 12 -7.45 -10.93 -7.14
C PRO A 12 -6.01 -11.09 -6.64
N GLN A 13 -5.23 -11.92 -7.34
CA GLN A 13 -3.90 -12.37 -6.90
C GLN A 13 -2.95 -11.17 -6.69
N GLU A 14 -3.21 -10.07 -7.40
CA GLU A 14 -2.53 -8.78 -7.27
C GLU A 14 -2.74 -8.10 -5.91
N ALA A 15 -3.93 -8.20 -5.32
CA ALA A 15 -4.21 -7.60 -4.01
C ALA A 15 -3.37 -8.25 -2.91
N LEU A 16 -3.14 -9.57 -3.02
CA LEU A 16 -2.27 -10.30 -2.11
C LEU A 16 -0.81 -9.89 -2.30
N LEU A 17 -0.39 -9.62 -3.55
CA LEU A 17 0.97 -9.17 -3.85
C LEU A 17 1.29 -7.82 -3.19
N PHE A 18 0.43 -6.81 -3.32
CA PHE A 18 0.69 -5.49 -2.73
C PHE A 18 0.66 -5.51 -1.20
N LYS A 19 -0.29 -6.25 -0.62
CA LYS A 19 -0.38 -6.42 0.84
C LYS A 19 0.86 -7.11 1.41
N ASN A 20 1.30 -8.19 0.77
CA ASN A 20 2.51 -8.92 1.20
C ASN A 20 3.75 -8.03 1.09
N ARG A 21 3.92 -7.30 -0.03
CA ARG A 21 5.06 -6.39 -0.20
C ARG A 21 5.10 -5.28 0.84
N LEU A 22 3.95 -4.67 1.17
CA LEU A 22 3.87 -3.66 2.23
C LEU A 22 4.21 -4.24 3.61
N GLN A 23 3.76 -5.47 3.89
CA GLN A 23 4.07 -6.16 5.12
C GLN A 23 5.57 -6.48 5.22
N GLU A 24 6.17 -7.03 4.17
CA GLU A 24 7.60 -7.31 4.10
C GLU A 24 8.43 -6.03 4.25
N TYR A 25 8.03 -4.95 3.59
CA TYR A 25 8.67 -3.63 3.76
C TYR A 25 8.61 -3.18 5.22
N ALA A 26 7.42 -3.22 5.84
CA ALA A 26 7.26 -2.80 7.23
C ALA A 26 8.15 -3.60 8.19
N GLN A 27 8.20 -4.92 8.00
CA GLN A 27 9.05 -5.81 8.78
C GLN A 27 10.54 -5.53 8.59
N LYS A 28 11.00 -5.37 7.34
CA LYS A 28 12.41 -5.08 7.03
C LYS A 28 12.85 -3.70 7.56
N ALA A 29 11.97 -2.71 7.48
CA ALA A 29 12.22 -1.36 7.97
C ALA A 29 12.04 -1.21 9.50
N GLY A 30 11.54 -2.23 10.20
CA GLY A 30 11.29 -2.16 11.63
C GLY A 30 10.15 -1.22 12.03
N ILE A 31 9.23 -0.91 11.11
CA ILE A 31 8.09 -0.02 11.34
C ILE A 31 6.81 -0.83 11.66
N PRO A 32 5.79 -0.20 12.26
CA PRO A 32 4.51 -0.86 12.50
C PRO A 32 3.88 -1.41 11.22
N LEU A 33 3.15 -2.53 11.36
CA LEU A 33 2.46 -3.16 10.24
C LEU A 33 1.42 -2.23 9.60
N PRO A 34 1.16 -2.36 8.28
CA PRO A 34 0.22 -1.48 7.59
C PRO A 34 -1.21 -1.66 8.11
N ILE A 35 -1.90 -0.55 8.41
CA ILE A 35 -3.29 -0.54 8.86
C ILE A 35 -4.20 -0.15 7.71
N TYR A 36 -5.25 -0.93 7.47
CA TYR A 36 -6.22 -0.69 6.41
C TYR A 36 -7.50 -0.09 6.98
N HIS A 37 -7.97 0.99 6.37
CA HIS A 37 -9.28 1.58 6.63
C HIS A 37 -10.12 1.54 5.36
N THR A 38 -11.42 1.33 5.49
CA THR A 38 -12.37 1.43 4.36
C THR A 38 -13.57 2.24 4.79
N THR A 39 -13.90 3.26 4.02
CA THR A 39 -15.11 4.06 4.12
C THR A 39 -16.11 3.59 3.06
N ILE A 40 -17.38 3.52 3.47
CA ILE A 40 -18.49 3.26 2.55
C ILE A 40 -19.07 4.61 2.16
N GLU A 41 -19.07 4.87 0.87
CA GLU A 41 -19.65 6.04 0.21
C GLU A 41 -20.85 5.59 -0.62
N GLY A 42 -21.69 6.53 -1.07
CA GLY A 42 -22.84 6.22 -1.92
C GLY A 42 -24.12 5.87 -1.14
N THR A 43 -25.15 5.43 -1.87
CA THR A 43 -26.47 5.15 -1.31
C THR A 43 -26.52 3.73 -0.72
N PRO A 44 -27.45 3.44 0.21
CA PRO A 44 -27.61 2.09 0.76
C PRO A 44 -27.84 0.99 -0.29
N HIS A 45 -28.41 1.34 -1.44
CA HIS A 45 -28.67 0.42 -2.55
C HIS A 45 -27.54 0.37 -3.59
N ALA A 46 -26.56 1.28 -3.51
CA ALA A 46 -25.39 1.32 -4.39
C ALA A 46 -24.14 1.75 -3.59
N PRO A 47 -23.69 0.90 -2.65
CA PRO A 47 -22.52 1.22 -1.84
C PRO A 47 -21.25 1.25 -2.71
N MET A 48 -20.45 2.27 -2.49
CA MET A 48 -19.12 2.42 -3.03
C MET A 48 -18.10 2.38 -1.89
N PHE A 49 -16.89 1.94 -2.17
CA PHE A 49 -15.85 1.73 -1.18
C PHE A 49 -14.63 2.56 -1.56
N ARG A 50 -14.13 3.31 -0.58
CA ARG A 50 -12.81 3.94 -0.62
C ARG A 50 -11.99 3.36 0.50
N SER A 51 -10.73 3.04 0.22
CA SER A 51 -9.83 2.53 1.25
C SER A 51 -8.60 3.41 1.41
N ALA A 52 -8.01 3.33 2.59
CA ALA A 52 -6.75 3.97 2.92
C ALA A 52 -5.81 2.96 3.60
N VAL A 53 -4.52 3.10 3.38
CA VAL A 53 -3.45 2.35 4.05
C VAL A 53 -2.61 3.31 4.86
N ILE A 54 -2.42 3.01 6.15
CA ILE A 54 -1.56 3.76 7.04
C ILE A 54 -0.30 2.94 7.28
N ILE A 55 0.86 3.51 6.96
CA ILE A 55 2.16 2.87 7.14
C ILE A 55 3.22 3.95 7.39
N ASN A 56 4.10 3.74 8.38
CA ASN A 56 5.09 4.72 8.82
C ASN A 56 4.50 6.10 9.18
N GLY A 57 3.29 6.15 9.74
CA GLY A 57 2.57 7.40 10.03
C GLY A 57 2.00 8.13 8.81
N ALA A 58 2.34 7.71 7.59
CA ALA A 58 1.77 8.24 6.36
C ALA A 58 0.46 7.50 6.00
N THR A 59 -0.49 8.24 5.42
CA THR A 59 -1.79 7.70 5.00
C THR A 59 -1.95 7.81 3.49
N TYR A 60 -2.17 6.68 2.84
CA TYR A 60 -2.33 6.56 1.40
C TYR A 60 -3.76 6.18 1.08
N THR A 61 -4.52 7.13 0.57
CA THR A 61 -5.94 6.96 0.25
C THR A 61 -6.12 6.67 -1.23
N SER A 62 -7.00 5.72 -1.55
CA SER A 62 -7.39 5.48 -2.93
C SER A 62 -8.08 6.73 -3.52
N PRO A 63 -7.64 7.24 -4.68
CA PRO A 63 -8.25 8.40 -5.34
C PRO A 63 -9.66 8.06 -5.86
N ASN A 64 -9.88 6.81 -6.24
CA ASN A 64 -11.13 6.34 -6.82
C ASN A 64 -12.00 5.65 -5.76
N VAL A 65 -13.29 5.55 -6.08
CA VAL A 65 -14.26 4.73 -5.36
C VAL A 65 -14.61 3.49 -6.18
N PHE A 66 -14.81 2.37 -5.51
CA PHE A 66 -15.03 1.08 -6.17
C PHE A 66 -16.32 0.43 -5.68
N SER A 67 -16.97 -0.38 -6.51
CA SER A 67 -18.13 -1.20 -6.09
C SER A 67 -17.75 -2.36 -5.15
N HIS A 68 -16.45 -2.63 -4.99
CA HIS A 68 -15.95 -3.73 -4.17
C HIS A 68 -14.82 -3.26 -3.25
N ARG A 69 -14.98 -3.51 -1.95
CA ARG A 69 -13.95 -3.24 -0.92
C ARG A 69 -12.57 -3.77 -1.28
N LYS A 70 -12.49 -4.98 -1.84
CA LYS A 70 -11.18 -5.58 -2.21
C LYS A 70 -10.45 -4.75 -3.26
N SER A 71 -11.19 -4.17 -4.22
CA SER A 71 -10.61 -3.34 -5.27
C SER A 71 -10.11 -2.02 -4.71
N SER A 72 -10.85 -1.38 -3.80
CA SER A 72 -10.40 -0.14 -3.14
C SER A 72 -9.18 -0.39 -2.25
N GLU A 73 -9.14 -1.50 -1.51
CA GLU A 73 -7.98 -1.86 -0.68
C GLU A 73 -6.74 -2.13 -1.52
N MET A 74 -6.90 -2.83 -2.64
CA MET A 74 -5.80 -3.09 -3.57
C MET A 74 -5.26 -1.78 -4.16
N ASP A 75 -6.15 -0.84 -4.48
CA ASP A 75 -5.78 0.45 -5.02
C ASP A 75 -4.98 1.29 -4.04
N ALA A 76 -5.44 1.37 -2.79
CA ALA A 76 -4.72 2.04 -1.72
C ALA A 76 -3.36 1.36 -1.43
N ALA A 77 -3.29 0.02 -1.42
CA ALA A 77 -2.05 -0.71 -1.21
C ALA A 77 -1.01 -0.48 -2.32
N ARG A 78 -1.46 -0.43 -3.58
CA ARG A 78 -0.59 -0.16 -4.73
C ARG A 78 0.01 1.24 -4.65
N ILE A 79 -0.81 2.24 -4.30
CA ILE A 79 -0.36 3.63 -4.15
C ILE A 79 0.66 3.73 -3.02
N ALA A 80 0.35 3.16 -1.86
CA ALA A 80 1.28 3.14 -0.73
C ALA A 80 2.63 2.53 -1.13
N LEU A 81 2.61 1.37 -1.78
CA LEU A 81 3.85 0.70 -2.17
C LEU A 81 4.65 1.51 -3.20
N LEU A 82 3.98 2.04 -4.23
CA LEU A 82 4.66 2.85 -5.26
C LEU A 82 5.27 4.11 -4.65
N THR A 83 4.53 4.82 -3.80
CA THR A 83 5.04 6.03 -3.15
C THR A 83 6.22 5.71 -2.22
N LEU A 84 6.16 4.63 -1.45
CA LEU A 84 7.29 4.20 -0.62
C LEU A 84 8.52 3.83 -1.47
N GLN A 85 8.33 3.18 -2.62
CA GLN A 85 9.43 2.87 -3.54
C GLN A 85 10.09 4.14 -4.10
N LEU A 86 9.28 5.11 -4.51
CA LEU A 86 9.79 6.40 -4.99
C LEU A 86 10.51 7.18 -3.88
N GLN A 87 10.04 7.12 -2.64
CA GLN A 87 10.70 7.76 -1.50
C GLN A 87 12.06 7.13 -1.19
N ILE A 88 12.19 5.80 -1.30
CA ILE A 88 13.49 5.11 -1.15
C ILE A 88 14.47 5.57 -2.24
N ASP A 89 13.98 5.74 -3.48
CA ASP A 89 14.81 6.22 -4.59
C ASP A 89 15.24 7.69 -4.39
N GLU A 90 14.38 8.54 -3.83
CA GLU A 90 14.71 9.93 -3.49
C GLU A 90 15.69 10.04 -2.30
N GLU A 91 15.55 9.20 -1.27
CA GLU A 91 16.53 9.13 -0.18
C GLU A 91 17.88 8.57 -0.67
N ASN A 92 17.90 7.64 -1.63
CA ASN A 92 19.14 7.25 -2.32
C ASN A 92 19.70 8.34 -3.26
N CYS A 93 18.88 9.30 -3.69
CA CYS A 93 19.32 10.46 -4.47
C CYS A 93 19.75 11.64 -3.59
N SER A 94 19.28 11.71 -2.34
CA SER A 94 19.64 12.76 -1.38
C SER A 94 20.84 12.40 -0.48
N LEU A 95 21.19 11.11 -0.37
CA LEU A 95 22.28 10.65 0.51
C LEU A 95 23.69 10.68 -0.12
N GLU A 96 23.87 11.14 -1.36
CA GLU A 96 25.22 11.40 -1.93
C GLU A 96 25.87 12.72 -1.47
N LEU A 97 25.17 13.58 -0.72
CA LEU A 97 25.73 14.87 -0.26
C LEU A 97 26.23 14.90 1.20
N GLU A 98 25.86 13.96 2.08
CA GLU A 98 26.30 14.01 3.49
C GLU A 98 27.59 13.22 3.79
N VAL A 99 28.04 12.32 2.90
CA VAL A 99 29.32 11.61 3.08
C VAL A 99 30.54 12.52 2.84
N ILE A 100 30.37 13.59 2.06
CA ILE A 100 31.45 14.54 1.73
C ILE A 100 31.67 15.55 2.87
N ALA A 101 30.65 15.84 3.68
CA ALA A 101 30.72 16.85 4.74
C ALA A 101 31.37 16.37 6.05
N TRP A 102 31.51 15.06 6.28
CA TRP A 102 32.15 14.51 7.50
C TRP A 102 33.62 14.08 7.31
N ASN A 103 34.18 14.24 6.11
CA ASN A 103 35.59 13.92 5.82
C ASN A 103 36.51 15.15 5.74
N SER A 104 36.09 16.30 6.28
CA SER A 104 36.92 17.54 6.25
C SER A 104 37.26 18.15 7.62
N ASP A 105 36.84 17.55 8.75
CA ASP A 105 37.25 18.00 10.09
C ASP A 105 38.35 17.10 10.73
N CYS A 106 39.18 16.49 9.88
CA CYS A 106 40.45 15.88 10.29
C CYS A 106 41.59 16.44 9.42
N LEU A 107 41.86 17.74 9.56
CA LEU A 107 43.12 18.38 9.14
C LEU A 107 43.61 19.30 10.26
#